data_AF-A0A2U2HG23-F1
#
_entry.id   AF-A0A2U2HG23-F1
#
_cell.length_a   1.000
_cell.length_b   1.000
_cell.length_c   1.000
_cell.angle_alpha   90.00
_cell.angle_beta   90.00
_cell.angle_gamma   90.00
#
_symmetry.space_group_name_H-M   'P 1'
#
loop_
_entity.id
_entity.type
_entity.pdbx_description
1 polymer ?
#
loop_
_entity_poly.entity_id
_entity_poly.type
_entity_poly.pdbx_seq_one_letter_code
_entity_poly.pdbx_strand_id
1 'polypeptide(L)'
;MNINAIIDDAYAGKCLRDLVESPVNALRGVSAADAKLLAKAFGVNTIGELADLKFVKWACAIQALAAGEADTTEQVARETLLDEAVEMTFPASDPISVDSGITRIEVAPEKVDAHTDHQGAGAIEENCKAADSRNAK
;
A
#
# COMPACT_ATOMS: atom_id res chain seq x y z
N MET A 1 10.04 -7.38 33.35
CA MET A 1 11.30 -7.68 32.62
C MET A 1 12.19 -8.50 33.53
N ASN A 2 12.72 -9.64 33.06
CA ASN A 2 13.66 -10.47 33.83
C ASN A 2 15.10 -10.15 33.40
N ILE A 3 15.89 -9.56 34.30
CA ILE A 3 17.25 -9.09 34.00
C ILE A 3 18.19 -10.27 33.67
N ASN A 4 18.06 -11.39 34.37
CA ASN A 4 18.93 -12.55 34.15
C ASN A 4 18.72 -13.20 32.76
N ALA A 5 17.59 -12.92 32.10
CA ALA A 5 17.32 -13.43 30.76
C ALA A 5 18.03 -12.63 29.64
N ILE A 6 18.46 -11.39 29.93
CA ILE A 6 19.09 -10.50 28.94
C ILE A 6 20.59 -10.30 29.17
N ILE A 7 21.12 -10.79 30.29
CA ILE A 7 22.53 -10.66 30.68
C ILE A 7 23.20 -12.03 30.65
N ASP A 8 24.48 -12.05 30.28
CA ASP A 8 25.31 -13.25 30.27
C ASP A 8 25.46 -13.82 31.69
N ASP A 9 25.60 -15.15 31.79
CA ASP A 9 25.66 -15.85 33.08
C ASP A 9 26.83 -15.38 33.95
N ALA A 10 27.92 -14.89 33.33
CA ALA A 10 29.06 -14.31 34.06
C ALA A 10 28.73 -13.00 34.80
N TYR A 11 27.64 -12.33 34.45
CA TYR A 11 27.20 -11.05 35.03
C TYR A 11 25.86 -11.18 35.76
N ALA A 12 25.30 -12.39 35.85
CA ALA A 12 24.07 -12.66 36.57
C ALA A 12 24.18 -12.31 38.07
N GLY A 13 23.13 -11.73 38.63
CA GLY A 13 23.07 -11.37 40.06
C GLY A 13 23.82 -10.09 40.47
N LYS A 14 24.49 -9.39 39.54
CA LYS A 14 25.03 -8.05 39.80
C LYS A 14 23.93 -7.02 39.99
N CYS A 15 24.21 -5.95 40.74
CA CYS A 15 23.23 -4.88 40.91
C CYS A 15 23.16 -4.01 39.64
N LEU A 16 22.02 -3.36 39.41
CA LEU A 16 21.78 -2.55 38.21
C LEU A 16 22.82 -1.45 38.01
N ARG A 17 23.33 -0.86 39.10
CA ARG A 17 24.38 0.17 39.04
C ARG A 17 25.68 -0.40 38.44
N ASP A 18 26.07 -1.60 38.84
CA ASP A 18 27.28 -2.26 38.31
C ASP A 18 27.08 -2.78 36.89
N LEU A 19 25.84 -3.10 36.51
CA LEU A 19 25.51 -3.53 35.17
C LEU A 19 25.61 -2.40 34.14
N VAL A 20 25.29 -1.16 34.52
CA VAL A 20 25.47 0.00 33.64
C VAL A 20 26.95 0.21 33.29
N GLU A 21 27.84 0.02 34.26
CA GLU A 21 29.30 0.09 34.08
C GLU A 21 29.91 -1.17 33.44
N SER A 22 29.12 -2.24 33.32
CA SER A 22 29.59 -3.48 32.71
C SER A 22 29.74 -3.32 31.19
N PRO A 23 30.68 -4.07 30.58
CA PRO A 23 30.93 -3.98 29.14
C PRO A 23 29.72 -4.45 28.32
N VAL A 24 29.58 -3.97 27.08
CA VAL A 24 28.46 -4.34 26.19
C VAL A 24 28.35 -5.84 25.89
N ASN A 25 29.45 -6.60 25.98
CA ASN A 25 29.43 -8.06 25.84
C ASN A 25 28.79 -8.78 27.05
N ALA A 26 28.46 -8.07 28.14
CA ALA A 26 27.65 -8.61 29.23
C ALA A 26 26.18 -8.80 28.81
N LEU A 27 25.73 -8.16 27.73
CA LEU A 27 24.42 -8.39 27.15
C LEU A 27 24.43 -9.69 26.35
N ARG A 28 23.42 -10.55 26.57
CA ARG A 28 23.25 -11.77 25.78
C ARG A 28 23.10 -11.43 24.29
N GLY A 29 23.83 -12.15 23.45
CA GLY A 29 23.82 -11.98 22.00
C GLY A 29 24.89 -11.03 21.46
N VAL A 30 25.66 -10.35 22.32
CA VAL A 30 26.81 -9.52 21.90
C VAL A 30 28.10 -10.30 22.11
N SER A 31 28.77 -10.69 21.03
CA SER A 31 30.07 -11.36 21.15
C SER A 31 31.18 -10.37 21.50
N ALA A 32 32.32 -10.90 21.98
CA ALA A 32 33.51 -10.07 22.22
C ALA A 32 34.05 -9.41 20.94
N ALA A 33 33.78 -9.99 19.76
CA ALA A 33 34.15 -9.38 18.49
C ALA A 33 33.23 -8.19 18.17
N ASP A 34 31.93 -8.33 18.38
CA ASP A 34 30.94 -7.27 18.14
C ASP A 34 31.14 -6.10 19.09
N ALA A 35 31.46 -6.38 20.37
CA ALA A 35 31.80 -5.35 21.34
C ALA A 35 32.98 -4.48 20.87
N LYS A 36 34.01 -5.08 20.24
CA LYS A 36 35.13 -4.32 19.67
C LYS A 36 34.70 -3.49 18.46
N LEU A 37 33.78 -3.98 17.64
CA LEU A 37 33.24 -3.22 16.52
C LEU A 37 32.41 -2.03 16.99
N LEU A 38 31.59 -2.20 18.03
CA LEU A 38 30.83 -1.12 18.65
C LEU A 38 31.76 -0.05 19.24
N ALA A 39 32.81 -0.47 19.95
CA ALA A 39 33.83 0.44 20.45
C ALA A 39 34.53 1.19 19.32
N LYS A 40 34.88 0.52 18.22
CA LYS A 40 35.55 1.15 17.07
C LYS A 40 34.63 2.10 16.28
N ALA A 41 33.37 1.73 16.09
CA ALA A 41 32.44 2.49 15.25
C ALA A 41 31.81 3.67 16.00
N PHE A 42 31.49 3.48 17.27
CA PHE A 42 30.69 4.43 18.05
C PHE A 42 31.37 4.89 19.34
N GLY A 43 32.54 4.36 19.69
CA GLY A 43 33.23 4.69 20.95
C GLY A 43 32.56 4.10 22.18
N VAL A 44 31.70 3.10 22.02
CA VAL A 44 30.87 2.52 23.09
C VAL A 44 31.50 1.25 23.64
N ASN A 45 31.76 1.22 24.95
CA ASN A 45 32.35 0.09 25.66
C ASN A 45 31.43 -0.47 26.74
N THR A 46 30.63 0.38 27.40
CA THR A 46 29.74 -0.03 28.49
C THR A 46 28.26 -0.03 28.09
N ILE A 47 27.44 -0.72 28.86
CA ILE A 47 25.98 -0.74 28.67
C ILE A 47 25.40 0.67 28.84
N GLY A 48 25.91 1.45 29.80
CA GLY A 48 25.53 2.85 29.98
C GLY A 48 25.82 3.71 28.77
N GLU A 49 27.04 3.63 28.22
CA GLU A 49 27.42 4.36 27.02
C GLU A 49 26.56 3.97 25.80
N LEU A 50 26.20 2.69 25.68
CA LEU A 50 25.30 2.22 24.64
C LEU A 50 23.91 2.85 24.77
N ALA A 51 23.37 2.88 25.99
CA ALA A 51 22.08 3.49 26.27
C ALA A 51 22.08 5.01 26.02
N ASP A 52 23.21 5.68 26.27
CA ASP A 52 23.34 7.11 26.09
C ASP A 52 23.63 7.56 24.65
N LEU A 53 23.93 6.62 23.75
CA LEU A 53 24.24 6.88 22.35
C LEU A 53 23.07 7.58 21.64
N LYS A 54 23.35 8.73 21.00
CA LYS A 54 22.35 9.56 20.30
C LYS A 54 21.51 8.77 19.29
N PHE A 55 22.13 7.83 18.59
CA PHE A 55 21.45 7.02 17.57
C PHE A 55 20.41 6.08 18.17
N VAL A 56 20.70 5.50 19.33
CA VAL A 56 19.76 4.64 20.05
C VAL A 56 18.57 5.48 20.53
N LYS A 57 18.83 6.66 21.09
CA LYS A 57 17.77 7.60 21.51
C LYS A 57 16.88 8.03 20.36
N TRP A 58 17.47 8.36 19.20
CA TRP A 58 16.72 8.71 18.00
C TRP A 58 15.89 7.52 17.48
N ALA A 59 16.46 6.32 17.43
CA ALA A 59 15.74 5.12 17.00
C ALA A 59 14.53 4.81 17.91
N CYS A 60 14.70 4.87 19.23
CA CYS A 60 13.61 4.69 20.18
C CYS A 60 12.53 5.78 20.03
N ALA A 61 12.93 7.03 19.81
CA ALA A 61 12.00 8.14 19.59
C ALA A 61 11.17 7.94 18.30
N ILE A 62 11.81 7.53 17.20
CA ILE A 62 11.12 7.22 15.94
C ILE A 62 10.12 6.09 16.14
N GLN A 63 10.52 5.00 16.81
CA GLN A 63 9.62 3.89 17.11
C GLN A 63 8.41 4.31 17.95
N ALA A 64 8.64 5.15 18.96
CA ALA A 64 7.58 5.66 19.82
C ALA A 64 6.59 6.56 19.05
N LEU A 65 7.10 7.43 18.17
CA LEU A 65 6.26 8.30 17.35
C LEU A 65 5.47 7.52 16.30
N ALA A 66 6.08 6.52 15.66
CA ALA A 66 5.40 5.66 14.69
C ALA A 66 4.21 4.90 15.32
N ALA A 67 4.30 4.52 16.60
CA ALA A 67 3.18 3.87 17.29
C ALA A 67 1.99 4.81 17.56
N GLY A 68 2.20 6.13 17.55
CA GLY A 68 1.16 7.14 17.72
C GLY A 68 0.80 7.87 16.42
N GLU A 69 1.40 7.50 15.30
CA GLU A 69 1.09 8.08 13.99
C GLU A 69 -0.27 7.55 13.53
N ALA A 70 -1.25 8.45 13.46
CA ALA A 70 -2.53 8.18 12.81
C ALA A 70 -2.43 8.50 11.32
N ASP A 71 -3.32 7.93 10.51
CA ASP A 71 -3.44 8.31 9.12
C ASP A 71 -3.59 9.83 8.99
N THR A 72 -2.89 10.37 8.00
CA THR A 72 -2.98 11.81 7.69
C THR A 72 -4.43 12.16 7.34
N THR A 73 -4.81 13.43 7.54
CA THR A 73 -6.16 13.91 7.19
C THR A 73 -6.54 13.61 5.75
N GLU A 74 -5.58 13.62 4.82
CA GLU A 74 -5.79 13.27 3.42
C GLU A 74 -6.08 11.77 3.24
N GLN A 75 -5.34 10.90 3.93
CA GLN A 75 -5.58 9.45 3.90
C GLN A 75 -6.94 9.11 4.48
N VAL A 76 -7.31 9.71 5.62
CA VAL A 76 -8.63 9.55 6.23
C VAL A 76 -9.73 10.05 5.30
N ALA A 77 -9.58 11.26 4.73
CA ALA A 77 -10.56 11.80 3.79
C ALA A 77 -10.71 10.91 2.56
N ARG A 78 -9.61 10.36 2.03
CA ARG A 78 -9.66 9.43 0.90
C ARG A 78 -10.37 8.13 1.25
N GLU A 79 -10.10 7.55 2.43
CA GLU A 79 -10.78 6.34 2.90
C GLU A 79 -12.29 6.59 3.07
N THR A 80 -12.67 7.70 3.73
CA THR A 80 -14.09 8.08 3.90
C THR A 80 -14.79 8.25 2.56
N LEU A 81 -14.14 8.90 1.58
CA LEU A 81 -14.70 9.07 0.23
C LEU A 81 -14.87 7.72 -0.50
N LEU A 82 -13.97 6.77 -0.29
CA LEU A 82 -14.08 5.43 -0.89
C LEU A 82 -15.25 4.65 -0.28
N ASP A 83 -15.42 4.72 1.04
CA ASP A 83 -16.54 4.07 1.74
C ASP A 83 -17.89 4.67 1.28
N GLU A 84 -18.00 6.00 1.24
CA GLU A 84 -19.20 6.70 0.76
C GLU A 84 -19.53 6.35 -0.71
N ALA A 85 -18.51 6.27 -1.57
CA ALA A 85 -18.71 5.92 -2.98
C ALA A 85 -19.19 4.47 -3.15
N VAL A 86 -18.71 3.54 -2.31
CA VAL A 86 -19.17 2.15 -2.29
C VAL A 86 -20.62 2.07 -1.83
N GLU A 87 -21.00 2.74 -0.74
CA GLU A 87 -22.39 2.74 -0.24
C GLU A 87 -23.39 3.25 -1.29
N MET A 88 -23.01 4.25 -2.08
CA MET A 88 -23.85 4.82 -3.14
C MET A 88 -23.93 3.95 -4.41
N THR A 89 -23.00 3.01 -4.60
CA THR A 89 -22.93 2.15 -5.79
C THR A 89 -23.69 0.83 -5.60
N PHE A 90 -23.94 0.40 -4.36
CA PHE A 90 -24.51 -0.91 -4.02
C PHE A 90 -25.95 -0.99 -3.43
N PRO A 91 -26.95 -0.14 -3.77
CA PRO A 91 -28.35 -0.43 -3.43
C PRO A 91 -29.03 -1.48 -4.35
N ALA A 92 -28.48 -1.73 -5.55
CA ALA A 92 -29.18 -2.44 -6.64
C ALA A 92 -28.38 -3.58 -7.30
N SER A 93 -27.31 -4.06 -6.66
CA SER A 93 -26.47 -5.16 -7.20
C SER A 93 -26.76 -6.52 -6.57
N ASP A 94 -27.97 -6.74 -6.08
CA ASP A 94 -28.47 -8.11 -6.15
C ASP A 94 -28.55 -8.46 -7.64
N PRO A 95 -27.81 -9.46 -8.15
CA PRO A 95 -28.11 -9.97 -9.47
C PRO A 95 -29.57 -10.39 -9.42
N ILE A 96 -30.42 -9.78 -10.26
CA ILE A 96 -31.77 -10.28 -10.48
C ILE A 96 -31.56 -11.76 -10.81
N SER A 97 -32.00 -12.65 -9.91
CA SER A 97 -31.83 -14.09 -10.09
C SER A 97 -32.47 -14.41 -11.42
N VAL A 98 -31.63 -14.70 -12.41
CA VAL A 98 -32.04 -14.95 -13.79
C VAL A 98 -32.76 -16.27 -13.78
N ASP A 99 -34.04 -16.26 -13.41
CA ASP A 99 -34.93 -17.35 -13.71
C ASP A 99 -35.07 -17.34 -15.24
N SER A 100 -34.24 -18.19 -15.83
CA SER A 100 -33.99 -18.46 -17.23
C SER A 100 -35.21 -18.28 -18.14
N GLY A 101 -35.42 -17.06 -18.64
CA GLY A 101 -36.45 -16.72 -19.63
C GLY A 101 -35.90 -16.09 -20.92
N ILE A 102 -34.58 -16.08 -21.13
CA ILE A 102 -33.99 -15.52 -22.35
C ILE A 102 -34.12 -16.58 -23.47
N THR A 103 -35.12 -16.41 -24.33
CA THR A 103 -35.27 -17.22 -25.54
C THR A 103 -34.07 -16.99 -26.46
N ARG A 104 -33.26 -18.02 -26.64
CA ARG A 104 -32.12 -18.05 -27.57
C ARG A 104 -32.63 -17.82 -29.00
N ILE A 105 -32.18 -16.73 -29.63
CA ILE A 105 -32.54 -16.43 -31.02
C ILE A 105 -31.73 -17.37 -31.93
N GLU A 106 -32.38 -18.36 -32.54
CA GLU A 106 -31.75 -19.34 -33.43
C GLU A 106 -31.60 -18.84 -34.87
N VAL A 107 -32.42 -17.87 -35.28
CA VAL A 107 -32.43 -17.33 -36.65
C VAL A 107 -32.23 -15.82 -36.58
N ALA A 108 -31.23 -15.32 -37.30
CA ALA A 108 -30.94 -13.90 -37.35
C ALA A 108 -32.16 -13.13 -37.92
N PRO A 109 -32.60 -12.04 -37.27
CA PRO A 109 -33.68 -11.23 -37.79
C PRO A 109 -33.26 -10.57 -39.10
N GLU A 110 -34.21 -10.42 -40.02
CA GLU A 110 -34.00 -9.72 -41.29
C GLU A 110 -33.63 -8.25 -40.99
N LYS A 111 -32.50 -7.80 -41.54
CA LYS A 111 -32.02 -6.42 -41.37
C LYS A 111 -32.39 -5.62 -42.61
N VAL A 112 -32.99 -4.46 -42.40
CA VAL A 112 -33.15 -3.45 -43.45
C VAL A 112 -31.76 -2.91 -43.83
N ASP A 113 -31.54 -2.63 -45.11
CA ASP A 113 -30.26 -2.12 -45.59
C ASP A 113 -30.04 -0.69 -45.04
N ALA A 114 -29.12 -0.56 -44.09
CA ALA A 114 -28.82 0.70 -43.41
C ALA A 114 -28.35 1.81 -44.35
N HIS A 115 -27.93 1.46 -45.57
CA HIS A 115 -27.57 2.43 -46.59
C HIS A 115 -28.75 3.34 -46.96
N THR A 116 -29.99 2.84 -46.96
CA THR A 116 -31.18 3.61 -47.37
C THR A 116 -32.04 4.06 -46.20
N ASP A 117 -31.83 3.53 -45.00
CA ASP A 117 -32.72 3.71 -43.84
C ASP A 117 -32.39 4.94 -42.97
N HIS A 118 -31.42 5.76 -43.36
CA HIS A 118 -31.12 7.00 -42.64
C HIS A 118 -31.71 8.22 -43.38
N GLN A 119 -32.26 9.18 -42.63
CA GLN A 119 -32.96 10.37 -43.17
C GLN A 119 -32.11 11.22 -44.12
N GLY A 120 -30.78 11.06 -44.09
CA GLY A 120 -29.82 11.75 -44.97
C GLY A 120 -29.40 10.98 -46.22
N ALA A 121 -29.90 9.76 -46.46
CA ALA A 121 -29.41 8.87 -47.52
C ALA A 121 -29.45 9.51 -48.91
N GLY A 122 -30.54 10.21 -49.25
CA GLY A 122 -30.69 10.89 -50.54
C GLY A 122 -29.67 12.02 -50.74
N ALA A 123 -29.35 12.77 -49.68
CA ALA A 123 -28.39 13.87 -49.75
C ALA A 123 -26.95 13.37 -49.99
N ILE A 124 -26.59 12.21 -49.44
CA ILE A 124 -25.28 11.59 -49.67
C ILE A 124 -25.18 11.08 -51.12
N GLU A 125 -26.24 10.48 -51.64
CA GLU A 125 -26.27 9.96 -53.02
C GLU A 125 -26.16 11.09 -54.06
N GLU A 126 -26.86 12.21 -53.85
CA GLU A 126 -26.74 13.41 -54.68
C GLU A 126 -25.31 13.98 -54.64
N ASN A 127 -24.68 13.99 -53.47
CA ASN A 127 -23.34 14.54 -53.32
C ASN A 127 -22.26 13.65 -53.96
N CYS A 128 -22.42 12.31 -53.92
CA CYS A 128 -21.57 11.37 -54.65
C CYS A 128 -21.69 11.55 -56.17
N LYS A 129 -22.91 11.65 -56.71
CA LYS A 129 -23.13 11.92 -58.15
C LYS A 129 -22.54 13.27 -58.58
N ALA A 130 -22.67 14.29 -57.72
CA ALA A 130 -22.08 15.60 -57.94
C ALA A 130 -20.54 15.58 -57.88
N ALA A 131 -19.94 14.68 -57.09
CA ALA A 131 -18.48 14.49 -57.04
C ALA A 131 -17.96 13.79 -58.31
N ASP A 132 -18.65 12.75 -58.79
CA ASP A 132 -18.27 12.03 -60.00
C ASP A 132 -18.34 12.93 -61.25
N SER A 133 -19.38 13.78 -61.34
CA SER A 133 -19.52 14.75 -62.43
C SER A 133 -18.47 15.88 -62.41
N ARG A 134 -17.87 16.17 -61.25
CA ARG A 134 -16.77 17.13 -61.09
C ARG A 134 -15.42 16.54 -61.49
N ASN A 135 -15.27 15.22 -61.41
CA ASN A 135 -14.03 14.51 -61.72
C ASN A 135 -13.97 14.00 -63.18
N ALA A 136 -15.11 14.03 -63.88
CA ALA A 136 -15.24 13.63 -65.29
C ALA A 136 -15.11 14.81 -66.29
N LYS A 137 -14.63 15.97 -65.84
CA LYS A 137 -14.49 17.20 -66.63
C LYS A 137 -13.06 17.72 -66.54
#